data_AF-A0A9D3X5F3-F1
#
_entry.id   AF-A0A9D3X5F3-F1
#
_cell.length_a   1.000
_cell.length_b   1.000
_cell.length_c   1.000
_cell.angle_alpha   90.00
_cell.angle_beta   90.00
_cell.angle_gamma   90.00
#
_symmetry.space_group_name_H-M   'P 1'
#
loop_
_entity.id
_entity.type
_entity.pdbx_description
1 polymer ?
#
loop_
_entity_poly.entity_id
_entity_poly.type
_entity_poly.pdbx_seq_one_letter_code
_entity_poly.pdbx_strand_id
1 'polypeptide(L)'
;MSWVVEEWKEGLSTRALQKIQELESQLDKLKKERQKRQFQLELLEAALQKQKQKVENEKNEGATLKRENQSLMELCDNLEKTKQKILHDLQVKESQVNY
;
A
#
# COMPACT_ATOMS: atom_id res chain seq x y z
N MET A 1 -3.98 -42.93 -2.08
CA MET A 1 -4.14 -44.38 -1.81
C MET A 1 -4.14 -44.57 -0.30
N SER A 2 -5.22 -45.10 0.30
CA SER A 2 -5.42 -45.19 1.75
C SER A 2 -6.04 -46.53 2.14
N TRP A 3 -5.50 -47.63 1.63
CA TRP A 3 -6.02 -48.98 1.89
C TRP A 3 -5.38 -49.67 3.10
N VAL A 4 -4.44 -49.01 3.81
CA VAL A 4 -3.80 -49.51 5.05
C VAL A 4 -4.31 -48.78 6.32
N VAL A 5 -5.23 -47.81 6.17
CA VAL A 5 -5.55 -46.86 7.25
C VAL A 5 -6.60 -47.37 8.26
N GLU A 6 -7.22 -48.53 8.03
CA GLU A 6 -8.28 -49.04 8.92
C GLU A 6 -7.92 -50.37 9.63
N GLU A 7 -6.86 -51.07 9.21
CA GLU A 7 -6.43 -52.34 9.85
C GLU A 7 -6.05 -52.14 11.33
N TRP A 8 -5.49 -50.99 11.69
CA TRP A 8 -5.16 -50.68 13.09
C TRP A 8 -6.39 -50.47 13.99
N LYS A 9 -7.57 -50.24 13.39
CA LYS A 9 -8.83 -50.08 14.12
C LYS A 9 -9.49 -51.41 14.42
N GLU A 10 -9.02 -52.52 13.84
CA GLU A 10 -9.53 -53.86 14.12
C GLU A 10 -9.30 -54.26 15.59
N GLY A 11 -10.30 -54.89 16.21
CA GLY A 11 -10.25 -55.29 17.61
C GLY A 11 -10.51 -54.19 18.65
N LEU A 12 -10.67 -52.92 18.23
CA LEU A 12 -11.04 -51.84 19.14
C LEU A 12 -12.52 -51.91 19.54
N SER A 13 -12.81 -51.52 20.78
CA SER A 13 -14.20 -51.41 21.26
C SER A 13 -14.98 -50.34 20.49
N THR A 14 -16.31 -50.51 20.36
CA THR A 14 -17.20 -49.54 19.69
C THR A 14 -17.05 -48.13 20.24
N ARG A 15 -16.85 -47.99 21.57
CA ARG A 15 -16.63 -46.69 22.22
C ARG A 15 -15.33 -46.02 21.77
N ALA A 16 -14.27 -46.80 21.61
CA ALA A 16 -12.98 -46.29 21.10
C ALA A 16 -13.11 -45.84 19.64
N LEU A 17 -13.78 -46.64 18.79
CA LEU A 17 -14.03 -46.30 17.39
C LEU A 17 -14.84 -45.01 17.24
N GLN A 18 -15.91 -44.84 18.03
CA GLN A 18 -16.70 -43.60 18.04
C GLN A 18 -15.84 -42.39 18.43
N LYS A 19 -14.96 -42.54 19.43
CA LYS A 19 -14.10 -41.43 19.85
C LYS A 19 -13.07 -41.07 18.79
N ILE A 20 -12.51 -42.06 18.11
CA ILE A 20 -11.60 -41.86 16.97
C ILE A 20 -12.30 -41.07 15.87
N GLN A 21 -13.51 -41.49 15.46
CA GLN A 21 -14.27 -40.81 14.42
C GLN A 21 -14.60 -39.35 14.80
N GLU A 22 -14.94 -39.09 16.06
CA GLU A 22 -15.17 -37.73 16.55
C GLU A 22 -13.91 -36.88 16.43
N LEU A 23 -12.75 -37.40 16.85
CA LEU A 23 -11.46 -36.71 16.76
C LEU A 23 -11.03 -36.48 15.31
N GLU A 24 -11.22 -37.46 14.43
CA GLU A 24 -10.95 -37.34 12.99
C GLU A 24 -11.82 -36.22 12.36
N SER A 25 -13.10 -36.13 12.74
CA SER A 25 -14.00 -35.06 12.29
C SER A 25 -13.55 -33.68 12.80
N GLN A 26 -13.16 -33.58 14.07
CA GLN A 26 -12.64 -32.34 14.64
C GLN A 26 -11.33 -31.91 13.95
N LEU A 27 -10.44 -32.86 13.66
CA LEU A 27 -9.20 -32.61 12.96
C LEU A 27 -9.45 -32.09 11.53
N ASP A 28 -10.40 -32.68 10.80
CA ASP A 28 -10.77 -32.20 9.46
C ASP A 28 -11.32 -30.78 9.49
N LYS A 29 -12.20 -30.47 10.46
CA LYS A 29 -12.73 -29.11 10.67
C LYS A 29 -11.61 -28.10 10.93
N LEU A 30 -10.70 -28.42 11.85
CA LEU A 30 -9.57 -27.55 12.18
C LEU A 30 -8.62 -27.37 10.99
N LYS A 31 -8.38 -28.42 10.19
CA LYS A 31 -7.57 -28.32 8.96
C LYS A 31 -8.19 -27.36 7.95
N LYS A 32 -9.50 -27.46 7.71
CA LYS A 32 -10.24 -26.56 6.80
C LYS A 32 -10.24 -25.12 7.31
N GLU A 33 -10.47 -24.93 8.61
CA GLU A 33 -10.44 -23.60 9.21
C GLU A 33 -9.05 -22.96 9.11
N ARG A 34 -7.99 -23.72 9.40
CA ARG A 34 -6.61 -23.28 9.23
C ARG A 34 -6.33 -22.86 7.79
N GLN A 35 -6.74 -23.67 6.80
CA GLN A 35 -6.57 -23.33 5.37
C GLN A 35 -7.29 -22.04 4.99
N LYS A 36 -8.54 -21.85 5.45
CA LYS A 36 -9.31 -20.63 5.21
C LYS A 36 -8.60 -19.40 5.82
N ARG A 37 -8.13 -19.51 7.06
CA ARG A 37 -7.40 -18.42 7.73
C ARG A 37 -6.07 -18.11 7.04
N GLN A 38 -5.34 -19.14 6.59
CA GLN A 38 -4.09 -18.97 5.85
C GLN A 38 -4.32 -18.19 4.55
N PHE A 39 -5.35 -18.56 3.79
CA PHE A 39 -5.72 -17.83 2.57
C PHE A 39 -6.14 -16.38 2.86
N GLN A 40 -6.90 -16.14 3.92
CA GLN A 40 -7.25 -14.77 4.33
C GLN A 40 -6.02 -13.95 4.71
N LEU A 41 -5.05 -14.55 5.39
CA LEU A 41 -3.79 -13.90 5.74
C LEU A 41 -3.00 -13.52 4.49
N GLU A 42 -2.85 -14.43 3.53
CA GLU A 42 -2.16 -14.17 2.25
C GLU A 42 -2.81 -13.03 1.47
N LEU A 43 -4.15 -12.97 1.44
CA LEU A 43 -4.87 -11.86 0.82
C LEU A 43 -4.61 -10.52 1.52
N LEU A 44 -4.61 -10.50 2.85
CA LEU A 44 -4.35 -9.29 3.63
C LEU A 44 -2.89 -8.83 3.47
N GLU A 45 -1.94 -9.75 3.43
CA GLU A 45 -0.53 -9.46 3.17
C GLU A 45 -0.33 -8.84 1.79
N ALA A 46 -0.97 -9.39 0.75
CA ALA A 46 -0.94 -8.81 -0.59
C ALA A 46 -1.55 -7.40 -0.65
N ALA A 47 -2.70 -7.20 0.02
CA ALA A 47 -3.34 -5.88 0.10
C ALA A 47 -2.46 -4.86 0.84
N LEU A 48 -1.82 -5.27 1.94
CA LEU A 48 -0.89 -4.44 2.70
C LEU A 48 0.32 -4.04 1.85
N GLN A 49 0.90 -4.98 1.11
CA GLN A 49 2.04 -4.69 0.24
C GLN A 49 1.69 -3.68 -0.85
N LYS A 50 0.51 -3.82 -1.46
CA LYS A 50 -0.01 -2.84 -2.43
C LYS A 50 -0.18 -1.45 -1.80
N GLN A 51 -0.71 -1.39 -0.56
CA GLN A 51 -0.90 -0.11 0.13
C GLN A 51 0.43 0.55 0.49
N LYS A 52 1.45 -0.22 0.91
CA LYS A 52 2.80 0.30 1.15
C LYS A 52 3.40 0.93 -0.11
N GLN A 53 3.28 0.24 -1.25
CA GLN A 53 3.75 0.78 -2.52
C GLN A 53 3.02 2.07 -2.90
N LYS A 54 1.69 2.13 -2.71
CA LYS A 54 0.90 3.33 -2.97
C LYS A 54 1.37 4.53 -2.12
N VAL A 55 1.59 4.32 -0.82
CA VAL A 55 2.08 5.38 0.08
C VAL A 55 3.46 5.88 -0.35
N GLU A 56 4.35 4.98 -0.78
CA GLU A 56 5.68 5.39 -1.24
C GLU A 56 5.61 6.20 -2.54
N ASN A 57 4.74 5.81 -3.47
CA ASN A 57 4.49 6.58 -4.69
C ASN A 57 3.93 7.98 -4.38
N GLU A 58 2.95 8.08 -3.48
CA GLU A 58 2.36 9.37 -3.07
C GLU A 58 3.40 10.28 -2.38
N LYS A 59 4.32 9.72 -1.58
CA LYS A 59 5.43 10.49 -1.01
C LYS A 59 6.37 11.04 -2.09
N ASN A 60 6.70 10.22 -3.09
CA ASN A 60 7.56 10.63 -4.21
C ASN A 60 6.90 11.71 -5.06
N GLU A 61 5.60 11.58 -5.33
CA GLU A 61 4.81 12.59 -6.02
C GLU A 61 4.75 13.90 -5.21
N GLY A 62 4.45 13.82 -3.91
CA GLY A 62 4.46 14.97 -3.01
C GLY A 62 5.82 15.69 -2.97
N ALA A 63 6.93 14.94 -2.94
CA ALA A 63 8.27 15.50 -3.01
C ALA A 63 8.57 16.18 -4.36
N THR A 64 8.00 15.66 -5.45
CA THR A 64 8.12 16.26 -6.78
C THR A 64 7.33 17.56 -6.88
N LEU A 65 6.05 17.55 -6.48
CA LEU A 65 5.21 18.74 -6.44
C LEU A 65 5.80 19.83 -5.55
N LYS A 66 6.40 19.47 -4.40
CA LYS A 66 7.07 20.45 -3.53
C LYS A 66 8.25 21.13 -4.23
N ARG A 67 9.04 20.38 -5.00
CA ARG A 67 10.15 20.93 -5.80
C ARG A 67 9.65 21.85 -6.89
N GLU A 68 8.63 21.43 -7.64
CA GLU A 68 8.02 22.25 -8.70
C GLU A 68 7.43 23.55 -8.16
N ASN A 69 6.72 23.48 -7.03
CA ASN A 69 6.17 24.66 -6.38
C ASN A 69 7.27 25.64 -5.93
N GLN A 70 8.36 25.12 -5.34
CA GLN A 70 9.52 25.95 -5.00
C GLN A 70 10.11 26.66 -6.23
N SER A 71 10.31 25.94 -7.33
CA SER A 71 10.82 26.52 -8.58
C SER A 71 9.88 27.59 -9.16
N LEU A 72 8.56 27.38 -9.08
CA LEU A 72 7.57 28.34 -9.53
C LEU A 72 7.58 29.61 -8.66
N MET A 73 7.69 29.49 -7.34
CA MET A 73 7.82 30.64 -6.44
C MET A 73 9.06 31.47 -6.79
N GLU A 74 10.21 30.82 -6.98
CA GLU A 74 11.45 31.50 -7.38
C GLU A 74 11.32 32.21 -8.73
N LEU A 75 10.64 31.58 -9.70
CA LEU A 75 10.36 32.20 -10.99
C LEU A 75 9.47 33.44 -10.85
N CYS A 76 8.40 33.36 -10.06
CA CYS A 76 7.51 34.49 -9.77
C CYS A 76 8.27 35.67 -9.15
N ASP A 77 9.12 35.40 -8.15
CA ASP A 77 9.95 36.43 -7.51
C ASP A 77 10.89 37.11 -8.51
N ASN A 78 11.50 36.34 -9.40
CA ASN A 78 12.38 36.86 -10.44
C ASN A 78 11.63 37.71 -11.48
N LEU A 79 10.42 37.30 -11.85
CA LEU A 79 9.57 38.06 -12.75
C LEU A 79 9.13 39.39 -12.12
N GLU A 80 8.75 39.40 -10.85
CA GLU A 80 8.35 40.64 -10.17
C GLU A 80 9.54 41.62 -10.06
N LYS A 81 10.74 41.13 -9.72
CA LYS A 81 11.97 41.94 -9.75
C LYS A 81 12.25 42.53 -11.13
N THR A 82 12.07 41.73 -12.19
CA THR A 82 12.31 42.17 -13.56
C THR A 82 11.28 43.23 -13.99
N LYS A 83 10.01 43.01 -13.66
CA LYS A 83 8.93 43.98 -13.87
C LYS A 83 9.19 45.30 -13.16
N GLN A 84 9.61 45.27 -11.89
CA GLN A 84 9.95 46.48 -11.13
C GLN A 84 11.10 47.27 -11.78
N LYS A 85 12.14 46.58 -12.27
CA LYS A 85 13.23 47.22 -13.02
C LYS A 85 12.73 47.89 -14.31
N ILE A 86 11.93 47.18 -15.10
CA ILE A 86 11.37 47.71 -16.35
C ILE A 86 10.50 48.94 -16.08
N LEU A 87 9.66 48.91 -15.03
CA LEU A 87 8.83 50.06 -14.66
C LEU A 87 9.68 51.26 -14.24
N HIS A 88 10.75 51.04 -13.48
CA HIS A 88 11.68 52.09 -13.11
C HIS A 88 12.38 52.69 -14.34
N ASP A 89 12.90 51.84 -15.24
CA ASP A 89 13.56 52.28 -16.46
C ASP A 89 12.61 53.07 -17.38
N LEU A 90 11.35 52.62 -17.48
CA LEU A 90 10.30 53.31 -18.23
C LEU A 90 10.05 54.72 -17.64
N GLN A 91 9.88 54.83 -16.33
CA GLN A 91 9.67 56.11 -15.64
C GLN A 91 10.84 57.07 -15.90
N VAL A 92 12.08 56.58 -15.84
CA VAL A 92 13.27 57.38 -16.15
C VAL A 92 13.23 57.86 -17.60
N LYS A 93 12.88 56.99 -18.55
CA LYS A 93 12.80 57.36 -19.98
C LYS A 93 11.70 58.37 -20.26
N GLU A 94 10.53 58.23 -19.66
CA GLU A 94 9.44 59.21 -19.78
C GLU A 94 9.86 60.59 -19.26
N SER A 95 10.60 60.63 -18.15
CA SER A 95 11.12 61.90 -17.60
C SER A 95 12.12 62.60 -18.53
N GLN A 96 12.91 61.83 -19.28
CA GLN A 96 13.88 62.35 -20.26
C GLN A 96 13.22 62.89 -21.53
N VAL A 97 12.05 62.38 -21.91
CA VAL A 97 11.31 62.81 -23.11
C VAL A 97 10.44 64.05 -22.81
N ASN A 98 10.00 64.22 -21.56
CA ASN A 98 9.16 65.34 -21.13
C ASN A 98 9.94 66.63 -20.81
N TYR A 99 11.22 66.70 -21.17
CA TYR A 99 12.14 67.84 -20.94
C TYR A 99 12.70 68.32 -22.27
#